data_AF-G5NG72-F1
#
_entry.id   AF-G5NG72-F1
#
_cell.length_a   1.000
_cell.length_b   1.000
_cell.length_c   1.000
_cell.angle_alpha   90.00
_cell.angle_beta   90.00
_cell.angle_gamma   90.00
#
_symmetry.space_group_name_H-M   'P 1'
#
loop_
_entity.id
_entity.type
_entity.pdbx_description
1 polymer ?
#
loop_
_entity_poly.entity_id
_entity_poly.type
_entity_poly.pdbx_seq_one_letter_code
_entity_poly.pdbx_strand_id
1 'polypeptide(L)'
;MIEDAIAWGKKHGGTQEQQVAAASDKLAVNFGAEILKSIPGRVSTEVDARLSFDKEKSIEKARHLVDLYQQQGVDKSRILIKLAATWEGIRAAGQLEKEGINCNLTLLFSFAQAR
;
A
#
# COMPACT_ATOMS: atom_id res chain seq x y z
N MET A 1 4.04 -0.69 -18.35
CA MET A 1 3.91 -0.58 -16.88
C MET A 1 4.27 0.82 -16.36
N ILE A 2 5.48 1.33 -16.61
CA ILE A 2 5.85 2.71 -16.21
C ILE A 2 5.04 3.76 -16.97
N GLU A 3 4.91 3.63 -18.29
CA GLU A 3 4.11 4.57 -19.11
C GLU A 3 2.64 4.60 -18.69
N ASP A 4 2.05 3.44 -18.39
CA ASP A 4 0.69 3.33 -17.84
C ASP A 4 0.55 4.10 -16.52
N ALA A 5 1.51 3.92 -15.59
CA ALA A 5 1.52 4.64 -14.33
C ALA A 5 1.67 6.17 -14.51
N ILE A 6 2.51 6.62 -15.45
CA ILE A 6 2.64 8.05 -15.80
C ILE A 6 1.31 8.58 -16.37
N ALA A 7 0.68 7.84 -17.28
CA ALA A 7 -0.60 8.22 -17.86
C ALA A 7 -1.71 8.28 -16.80
N TRP A 8 -1.70 7.35 -15.84
CA TRP A 8 -2.59 7.36 -14.68
C TRP A 8 -2.37 8.60 -13.82
N GLY A 9 -1.11 8.90 -13.47
CA GLY A 9 -0.75 10.05 -12.66
C GLY A 9 -1.24 11.37 -13.26
N LYS A 10 -1.01 11.58 -14.57
CA LYS A 10 -1.49 12.76 -15.32
C LYS A 10 -3.01 12.95 -15.28
N LYS A 11 -3.78 11.88 -15.14
CA LYS A 11 -5.26 11.93 -15.05
C LYS A 11 -5.79 12.17 -13.64
N HIS A 12 -5.01 11.87 -12.61
CA HIS A 12 -5.47 11.84 -11.22
C HIS A 12 -4.77 12.85 -10.29
N GLY A 13 -3.92 13.73 -10.82
CA GLY A 13 -3.25 14.79 -10.06
C GLY A 13 -3.38 16.17 -10.72
N GLY A 14 -3.70 17.20 -9.92
CA GLY A 14 -3.82 18.58 -10.38
C GLY A 14 -2.47 19.31 -10.51
N THR A 15 -1.50 18.97 -9.65
CA THR A 15 -0.13 19.49 -9.71
C THR A 15 0.87 18.40 -10.13
N GLN A 16 2.08 18.78 -10.53
CA GLN A 16 3.14 17.82 -10.90
C GLN A 16 3.44 16.86 -9.73
N GLU A 17 3.48 17.35 -8.50
CA GLU A 17 3.73 16.55 -7.31
C GLU A 17 2.63 15.51 -7.09
N GLN A 18 1.36 15.91 -7.25
CA GLN A 18 0.22 15.00 -7.15
C GLN A 18 0.22 13.95 -8.26
N GLN A 19 0.59 14.34 -9.48
CA GLN A 19 0.70 13.41 -10.61
C GLN A 19 1.82 12.37 -10.37
N VAL A 20 2.97 12.81 -9.84
CA VAL A 20 4.08 11.91 -9.49
C VAL A 20 3.68 10.96 -8.36
N ALA A 21 2.99 11.45 -7.32
CA ALA A 21 2.49 10.61 -6.24
C ALA A 21 1.51 9.54 -6.75
N ALA A 22 0.50 9.95 -7.53
CA ALA A 22 -0.49 9.03 -8.11
C ALA A 22 0.16 8.02 -9.08
N ALA A 23 1.14 8.44 -9.87
CA ALA A 23 1.91 7.54 -10.72
C ALA A 23 2.74 6.53 -9.89
N SER A 24 3.34 6.97 -8.79
CA SER A 24 4.15 6.09 -7.92
C SER A 24 3.30 5.00 -7.28
N ASP A 25 2.13 5.36 -6.75
CA ASP A 25 1.17 4.41 -6.19
C ASP A 25 0.71 3.40 -7.27
N LYS A 26 0.32 3.90 -8.45
CA LYS A 26 -0.10 3.05 -9.58
C LYS A 26 1.01 2.11 -10.02
N LEU A 27 2.25 2.58 -10.07
CA LEU A 27 3.40 1.76 -10.45
C LEU A 27 3.61 0.61 -9.46
N ALA A 28 3.57 0.88 -8.15
CA ALA A 28 3.71 -0.14 -7.12
C ALA A 28 2.62 -1.22 -7.23
N VAL A 29 1.37 -0.80 -7.45
CA VAL A 29 0.23 -1.70 -7.66
C VAL A 29 0.38 -2.51 -8.95
N ASN A 30 0.79 -1.88 -10.06
CA ASN A 30 1.00 -2.58 -11.32
C ASN A 30 2.05 -3.69 -11.19
N PHE A 31 3.15 -3.43 -10.48
CA PHE A 31 4.15 -4.46 -10.19
C PHE A 31 3.57 -5.60 -9.38
N GLY A 32 2.84 -5.32 -8.31
CA GLY A 32 2.28 -6.38 -7.49
C GLY A 32 1.20 -7.19 -8.21
N ALA A 33 0.39 -6.56 -9.06
CA ALA A 33 -0.57 -7.25 -9.91
C ALA A 33 0.14 -8.21 -10.88
N GLU A 34 1.29 -7.81 -11.43
CA GLU A 34 2.07 -8.67 -12.32
C GLU A 34 2.74 -9.84 -11.59
N ILE A 35 3.26 -9.60 -10.38
CA ILE A 35 3.80 -10.66 -9.53
C ILE A 35 2.72 -11.70 -9.21
N LEU A 36 1.49 -11.26 -8.90
CA LEU A 36 0.38 -12.14 -8.54
C LEU A 36 -0.06 -13.09 -9.67
N LYS A 37 0.23 -12.76 -10.94
CA LYS A 37 0.02 -13.68 -12.07
C LYS A 37 0.96 -14.89 -12.04
N SER A 38 2.10 -14.76 -11.37
CA SER A 38 3.17 -15.77 -11.34
C SER A 38 3.23 -16.59 -10.05
N ILE A 39 2.45 -16.22 -9.01
CA ILE A 39 2.48 -16.89 -7.70
C ILE A 39 1.07 -17.27 -7.24
N PRO A 40 0.91 -18.35 -6.46
CA PRO A 40 -0.37 -18.68 -5.84
C PRO A 40 -0.66 -17.85 -4.58
N GLY A 41 0.39 -17.25 -4.00
CA GLY A 41 0.34 -16.57 -2.71
C GLY A 41 -0.03 -15.10 -2.77
N ARG A 42 0.52 -14.33 -1.84
CA ARG A 42 0.22 -12.92 -1.63
C ARG A 42 1.40 -12.04 -2.05
N VAL A 43 1.12 -10.78 -2.38
CA VAL A 43 2.15 -9.76 -2.58
C VAL A 43 2.08 -8.73 -1.46
N SER A 44 3.24 -8.22 -1.02
CA SER A 44 3.31 -7.08 -0.10
C SER A 44 3.53 -5.79 -0.87
N THR A 45 2.75 -4.75 -0.58
CA THR A 45 2.96 -3.40 -1.11
C THR A 45 3.04 -2.43 0.04
N GLU A 46 4.12 -1.66 0.09
CA GLU A 46 4.43 -0.79 1.22
C GLU A 46 3.78 0.57 1.06
N VAL A 47 3.18 1.07 2.14
CA VAL A 47 2.75 2.47 2.21
C VAL A 47 3.98 3.38 2.17
N ASP A 48 3.78 4.63 1.77
CA ASP A 48 4.85 5.61 1.77
C ASP A 48 5.44 5.78 3.19
N ALA A 49 6.73 5.49 3.34
CA ALA A 49 7.43 5.54 4.62
C ALA A 49 7.41 6.95 5.26
N ARG A 50 7.19 8.02 4.49
CA ARG A 50 7.02 9.38 5.02
C ARG A 50 5.78 9.51 5.92
N LEU A 51 4.84 8.57 5.83
CA LEU A 51 3.61 8.51 6.63
C LEU A 51 3.77 7.67 7.90
N SER A 52 4.96 7.11 8.18
CA SER A 52 5.17 6.14 9.28
C SER A 52 4.78 6.64 10.67
N PHE A 53 4.70 7.96 10.87
CA PHE A 53 4.31 8.58 12.14
C PHE A 53 2.96 9.31 12.04
N ASP A 54 2.16 9.00 11.01
CA ASP A 54 0.82 9.52 10.79
C ASP A 54 -0.15 8.35 10.58
N LYS A 55 -0.85 7.99 11.66
CA LYS A 55 -1.78 6.85 11.68
C LYS A 55 -2.86 6.99 10.60
N GLU A 56 -3.53 8.13 10.55
CA GLU A 56 -4.69 8.31 9.69
C GLU A 56 -4.27 8.34 8.22
N LYS A 57 -3.19 9.05 7.87
CA LYS A 57 -2.68 9.03 6.49
C LYS A 57 -2.16 7.65 6.07
N SER A 58 -1.60 6.88 6.99
CA SER A 58 -1.20 5.49 6.72
C SER A 58 -2.41 4.61 6.38
N ILE A 59 -3.52 4.76 7.12
CA ILE A 59 -4.78 4.04 6.85
C ILE A 59 -5.36 4.47 5.50
N GLU A 60 -5.43 5.77 5.22
CA GLU A 60 -5.93 6.29 3.96
C GLU A 60 -5.11 5.79 2.77
N LYS A 61 -3.77 5.83 2.88
CA LYS A 61 -2.88 5.31 1.84
C LYS A 61 -3.07 3.81 1.64
N ALA A 62 -3.18 3.03 2.71
CA ALA A 62 -3.42 1.60 2.64
C ALA A 62 -4.72 1.27 1.89
N ARG A 63 -5.83 1.94 2.24
CA ARG A 63 -7.12 1.78 1.56
C ARG A 63 -7.02 2.15 0.08
N HIS A 64 -6.38 3.28 -0.23
CA HIS A 64 -6.17 3.71 -1.61
C HIS A 64 -5.41 2.67 -2.45
N LEU A 65 -4.35 2.07 -1.89
CA LEU A 65 -3.60 1.02 -2.59
C LEU A 65 -4.46 -0.24 -2.82
N VAL A 66 -5.26 -0.65 -1.84
CA VAL A 66 -6.20 -1.77 -2.00
C VAL A 66 -7.23 -1.47 -3.09
N ASP A 67 -7.80 -0.27 -3.13
CA ASP A 67 -8.76 0.14 -4.16
C ASP A 67 -8.14 0.07 -5.56
N LEU A 68 -6.89 0.53 -5.72
CA LEU A 68 -6.15 0.44 -6.99
C LEU A 68 -5.91 -1.00 -7.42
N TYR A 69 -5.68 -1.93 -6.49
CA TYR A 69 -5.60 -3.36 -6.79
C TYR A 69 -6.95 -3.94 -7.23
N GLN A 70 -8.03 -3.60 -6.52
CA GLN A 70 -9.38 -4.06 -6.85
C GLN A 70 -9.83 -3.58 -8.23
N GLN A 71 -9.47 -2.36 -8.63
CA GLN A 71 -9.70 -1.84 -9.98
C GLN A 71 -8.98 -2.67 -11.07
N GLN A 72 -7.96 -3.45 -10.72
CA GLN A 72 -7.28 -4.39 -11.61
C GLN A 72 -7.77 -5.84 -11.47
N GLY A 73 -8.87 -6.06 -10.73
CA GLY A 73 -9.44 -7.38 -10.49
C GLY A 73 -8.65 -8.23 -9.49
N VAL A 74 -7.75 -7.64 -8.70
CA VAL A 74 -7.01 -8.34 -7.64
C VAL A 74 -7.84 -8.32 -6.36
N ASP A 75 -8.19 -9.51 -5.87
CA ASP A 75 -8.89 -9.66 -4.60
C ASP A 75 -8.00 -9.25 -3.41
N LYS A 76 -8.58 -8.57 -2.42
CA LYS A 76 -7.83 -8.05 -1.26
C LYS A 76 -7.16 -9.14 -0.43
N SER A 77 -7.65 -10.38 -0.46
CA SER A 77 -7.01 -11.54 0.20
C SER A 77 -5.63 -11.88 -0.37
N ARG A 78 -5.32 -11.44 -1.60
CA ARG A 78 -4.02 -11.63 -2.26
C ARG A 78 -2.99 -10.54 -1.90
N ILE A 79 -3.37 -9.56 -1.08
CA ILE A 79 -2.55 -8.38 -0.77
C ILE A 79 -2.20 -8.37 0.72
N LEU A 80 -0.97 -7.96 1.02
CA LEU A 80 -0.55 -7.52 2.35
C LEU A 80 -0.11 -6.06 2.26
N ILE A 81 -0.78 -5.15 2.96
CA ILE A 81 -0.30 -3.77 3.05
C ILE A 81 0.84 -3.71 4.06
N LYS A 82 2.01 -3.27 3.61
CA LYS A 82 3.22 -3.25 4.42
C LYS A 82 3.38 -1.88 5.08
N LEU A 83 3.56 -1.87 6.40
CA LEU A 83 3.74 -0.65 7.20
C LEU A 83 4.94 -0.80 8.14
N ALA A 84 5.67 0.29 8.37
CA ALA A 84 6.71 0.32 9.39
C ALA A 84 6.10 0.06 10.78
N ALA A 85 6.76 -0.76 11.60
CA ALA A 85 6.35 -1.11 12.95
C ALA A 85 6.65 0.02 13.96
N THR A 86 6.30 1.25 13.63
CA THR A 86 6.15 2.36 14.58
C THR A 86 4.87 2.16 15.39
N TRP A 87 4.67 2.95 16.45
CA TRP A 87 3.41 2.90 17.20
C TRP A 87 2.21 3.22 16.32
N GLU A 88 2.31 4.28 15.52
CA GLU A 88 1.27 4.72 14.58
C GLU A 88 0.99 3.65 13.52
N GLY A 89 2.05 3.03 12.97
CA GLY A 89 1.92 1.95 11.99
C GLY A 89 1.23 0.71 12.55
N ILE A 90 1.57 0.29 13.78
CA ILE A 90 0.89 -0.82 14.47
C ILE A 90 -0.58 -0.48 14.75
N ARG A 91 -0.88 0.76 15.17
CA ARG A 91 -2.26 1.21 15.39
C ARG A 91 -3.06 1.33 14.09
N ALA A 92 -2.43 1.73 13.00
CA ALA A 92 -3.02 1.75 11.66
C ALA A 92 -3.35 0.32 11.21
N ALA A 93 -2.39 -0.61 11.30
CA ALA A 93 -2.59 -2.01 10.96
C ALA A 93 -3.75 -2.64 11.77
N GLY A 94 -3.82 -2.37 13.08
CA GLY A 94 -4.91 -2.88 13.92
C GLY A 94 -6.31 -2.36 13.52
N GLN A 95 -6.41 -1.19 12.88
CA GLN A 95 -7.66 -0.69 12.30
C GLN A 95 -7.94 -1.34 10.94
N LEU A 96 -6.94 -1.42 10.08
CA LEU A 96 -7.03 -2.02 8.74
C LEU A 96 -7.43 -3.51 8.80
N GLU A 97 -6.90 -4.27 9.77
CA GLU A 97 -7.26 -5.68 9.97
C GLU A 97 -8.74 -5.85 10.33
N LYS A 98 -9.32 -4.92 11.12
CA LYS A 98 -10.77 -4.92 11.41
C LYS A 98 -11.63 -4.67 10.17
N GLU A 99 -11.06 -4.07 9.14
CA GLU A 99 -11.68 -3.83 7.83
C GLU A 99 -11.39 -4.98 6.84
N GLY A 100 -10.67 -6.02 7.29
CA GLY A 100 -10.25 -7.14 6.48
C GLY A 100 -9.18 -6.77 5.45
N ILE A 101 -8.35 -5.76 5.74
CA ILE A 101 -7.14 -5.43 4.98
C ILE A 101 -5.96 -6.04 5.75
N ASN A 102 -5.44 -7.15 5.23
CA ASN A 102 -4.33 -7.85 5.85
C ASN A 102 -3.05 -7.01 5.74
N CYS A 103 -2.28 -6.95 6.83
CA CYS A 103 -1.08 -6.13 6.94
C CYS A 103 0.20 -6.96 7.11
N ASN A 104 1.33 -6.39 6.67
CA ASN A 104 2.69 -6.87 6.92
C ASN A 104 3.46 -5.80 7.71
N LEU A 105 3.65 -6.00 9.01
CA LEU A 105 4.42 -5.08 9.84
C LEU A 105 5.92 -5.35 9.61
N THR A 106 6.61 -4.35 9.08
CA THR A 106 8.04 -4.40 8.73
C THR A 106 8.87 -3.48 9.61
N LEU A 107 10.20 -3.52 9.47
CA LEU A 107 11.12 -2.70 10.28
C LEU A 107 10.92 -2.96 11.79
N LEU A 108 10.66 -4.22 12.11
CA LEU A 108 10.47 -4.71 13.47
C LEU A 108 11.81 -5.22 13.99
N PHE A 109 12.33 -4.57 15.04
CA PHE A 109 13.67 -4.85 15.58
C PHE A 109 13.68 -5.15 17.08
N SER A 110 12.58 -4.87 17.79
CA SER A 110 12.50 -4.98 19.25
C SER A 110 11.34 -5.84 19.71
N PHE A 111 11.47 -6.44 20.90
CA PHE A 111 10.38 -7.15 21.57
C PHE A 111 9.16 -6.25 21.84
N ALA A 112 9.38 -4.95 22.07
CA ALA A 112 8.28 -4.00 22.27
C ALA A 112 7.40 -3.87 21.02
N GLN A 113 7.99 -3.95 19.82
CA GLN A 113 7.25 -3.95 18.56
C GLN A 113 6.60 -5.30 18.24
N ALA A 114 7.16 -6.40 18.76
CA ALA A 114 6.64 -7.76 18.54
C ALA A 114 5.43 -8.13 19.41
N ARG A 115 5.25 -7.44 20.55
CA ARG A 115 4.29 -7.81 21.60
C ARG A 115 2.87 -7.35 21.33
#